data_AF-A0A9N9INS4-F1
#
_entry.id   AF-A0A9N9INS4-F1
#
_cell.length_a   1.000
_cell.length_b   1.000
_cell.length_c   1.000
_cell.angle_alpha   90.00
_cell.angle_beta   90.00
_cell.angle_gamma   90.00
#
_symmetry.space_group_name_H-M   'P 1'
#
loop_
_entity.id
_entity.type
_entity.pdbx_description
1 polymer ?
#
loop_
_entity_poly.entity_id
_entity_poly.type
_entity_poly.pdbx_seq_one_letter_code
_entity_poly.pdbx_strand_id
1 'polypeptide(L)'
;MATLTNMESKGSFRIQNYKKNENVSMNGSISTQSKFDEIHAKIEQKLEGEYSGIIKINFPAGELGDLKVCEDIHNAFNAEIIGDNLFIKCDGGEKERIHTRLENSFESQNQWWASSNTLCVVRGNQYRPDVGVWFRAPTLPQRRMPIVFSCPPPNVWIERS
;
A
#
# COMPACT_ATOMS: atom_id res chain seq x y z
N MET A 1 -25.91 3.11 31.20
CA MET A 1 -25.09 1.93 31.53
C MET A 1 -25.61 0.77 30.71
N ALA A 2 -24.87 0.31 29.71
CA ALA A 2 -25.20 -0.88 28.96
C ALA A 2 -24.03 -1.85 29.08
N THR A 3 -24.32 -3.01 29.66
CA THR A 3 -23.38 -4.11 29.90
C THR A 3 -23.21 -4.89 28.59
N LEU A 4 -21.98 -4.99 28.09
CA LEU A 4 -21.65 -5.88 26.97
C LEU A 4 -21.22 -7.24 27.54
N THR A 5 -22.05 -8.25 27.28
CA THR A 5 -21.72 -9.66 27.49
C THR A 5 -20.68 -10.12 26.47
N ASN A 6 -19.61 -10.74 26.97
CA ASN A 6 -18.58 -11.39 26.16
C ASN A 6 -19.21 -12.50 25.30
N MET A 7 -19.06 -12.39 23.98
CA MET A 7 -19.09 -13.55 23.09
C MET A 7 -17.67 -13.80 22.61
N GLU A 8 -17.18 -14.99 22.93
CA GLU A 8 -15.86 -15.51 22.61
C GLU A 8 -15.63 -15.50 21.09
N SER A 9 -14.67 -14.70 20.62
CA SER A 9 -14.02 -14.91 19.34
C SER A 9 -12.54 -15.13 19.59
N LYS A 10 -12.07 -16.33 19.24
CA LYS A 10 -10.66 -16.72 19.26
C LYS A 10 -9.91 -15.92 18.18
N GLY A 11 -9.51 -14.71 18.54
CA GLY A 11 -8.52 -13.91 17.84
C GLY A 11 -7.64 -13.25 18.89
N SER A 12 -6.39 -13.70 19.02
CA SER A 12 -5.42 -12.99 19.87
C SER A 12 -5.09 -11.65 19.21
N PHE A 13 -5.84 -10.60 19.53
CA PHE A 13 -5.47 -9.25 19.17
C PHE A 13 -4.33 -8.80 20.09
N ARG A 14 -3.10 -8.87 19.58
CA ARG A 14 -1.94 -8.30 20.24
C ARG A 14 -1.85 -6.83 19.86
N ILE A 15 -2.30 -5.95 20.74
CA ILE A 15 -1.98 -4.52 20.67
C ILE A 15 -0.46 -4.39 20.88
N GLN A 16 0.29 -4.11 19.82
CA GLN A 16 1.71 -3.83 19.94
C GLN A 16 1.89 -2.32 20.13
N ASN A 17 2.24 -1.91 21.35
CA ASN A 17 2.84 -0.61 21.57
C ASN A 17 4.21 -0.62 20.89
N TYR A 18 4.43 0.28 19.94
CA TYR A 18 5.68 0.38 19.19
C TYR A 18 6.88 0.55 20.14
N LYS A 19 7.75 -0.46 20.17
CA LYS A 19 9.15 -0.30 20.57
C LYS A 19 9.99 -0.42 19.30
N LYS A 20 10.82 0.60 19.06
CA LYS A 20 11.83 0.63 18.00
C LYS A 20 12.78 -0.55 18.23
N ASN A 21 12.75 -1.54 17.34
CA ASN A 21 13.67 -2.69 17.40
C ASN A 21 14.90 -2.41 16.54
N GLU A 22 16.06 -2.64 17.14
CA GLU A 22 17.38 -2.54 16.53
C GLU A 22 17.68 -3.74 15.62
N ASN A 23 18.36 -3.39 14.52
CA ASN A 23 19.08 -4.17 13.51
C ASN A 23 19.21 -5.69 13.72
N VAL A 24 18.59 -6.44 12.81
CA VAL A 24 18.93 -7.85 12.52
C VAL A 24 19.66 -7.90 11.18
N SER A 25 20.92 -8.32 11.22
CA SER A 25 21.78 -8.59 10.06
C SER A 25 21.40 -9.92 9.40
N MET A 26 21.11 -9.94 8.11
CA MET A 26 21.17 -11.15 7.28
C MET A 26 21.78 -10.87 5.90
N ASN A 27 22.83 -11.64 5.62
CA ASN A 27 23.66 -11.61 4.43
C ASN A 27 22.94 -12.26 3.23
N GLY A 28 22.85 -11.53 2.11
CA GLY A 28 22.44 -12.08 0.82
C GLY A 28 22.06 -11.05 -0.29
N SER A 29 21.89 -9.77 0.04
CA SER A 29 21.20 -8.80 -0.84
C SER A 29 21.78 -7.37 -0.80
N ILE A 30 23.11 -7.24 -0.69
CA ILE A 30 23.80 -5.96 -0.46
C ILE A 30 23.43 -4.89 -1.52
N SER A 31 23.21 -5.31 -2.78
CA SER A 31 22.86 -4.40 -3.88
C SER A 31 21.42 -3.86 -3.83
N THR A 32 20.43 -4.67 -3.49
CA THR A 32 19.02 -4.26 -3.51
C THR A 32 18.64 -3.50 -2.24
N GLN A 33 19.19 -3.91 -1.08
CA GLN A 33 18.97 -3.21 0.18
C GLN A 33 19.53 -1.79 0.13
N SER A 34 20.75 -1.62 -0.40
CA SER A 34 21.36 -0.28 -0.54
C SER A 34 20.52 0.68 -1.39
N LYS A 35 19.93 0.20 -2.50
CA LYS A 35 19.04 1.01 -3.35
C LYS A 35 17.76 1.42 -2.63
N PHE A 36 17.15 0.51 -1.87
CA PHE A 36 15.98 0.85 -1.06
C PHE A 36 16.31 1.93 -0.03
N ASP A 37 17.41 1.77 0.71
CA ASP A 37 17.83 2.71 1.75
C ASP A 37 18.06 4.13 1.18
N GLU A 38 18.69 4.23 0.00
CA GLU A 38 18.90 5.49 -0.71
C GLU A 38 17.57 6.16 -1.11
N ILE A 39 16.63 5.39 -1.65
CA ILE A 39 15.31 5.90 -2.06
C ILE A 39 14.49 6.33 -0.84
N HIS A 40 14.53 5.54 0.23
CA HIS A 40 13.86 5.85 1.50
C HIS A 40 14.33 7.20 2.06
N ALA A 41 15.63 7.46 2.08
CA ALA A 41 16.17 8.73 2.58
C ALA A 41 15.68 9.94 1.74
N LYS A 42 15.61 9.80 0.41
CA LYS A 42 15.06 10.84 -0.49
C LYS A 42 13.58 11.12 -0.21
N ILE A 43 12.80 10.09 0.11
CA ILE A 43 11.37 10.21 0.43
C ILE A 43 11.17 10.96 1.75
N GLU A 44 11.87 10.56 2.81
CA GLU A 44 11.81 11.22 4.13
C GLU A 44 12.16 12.71 4.03
N GLN A 45 13.23 13.07 3.32
CA GLN A 45 13.61 14.47 3.12
C GLN A 45 12.50 15.29 2.42
N LYS A 46 11.76 14.68 1.50
CA LYS A 46 10.64 15.32 0.80
C LYS A 46 9.39 15.44 1.68
N LEU A 47 9.17 14.51 2.60
CA LEU A 47 8.06 14.50 3.55
C LEU A 47 8.20 15.57 4.64
N GLU A 48 9.42 16.00 4.97
CA GLU A 48 9.69 17.11 5.91
C GLU A 48 9.25 18.50 5.39
N GLY A 49 8.71 18.59 4.15
CA GLY A 49 8.25 19.81 3.50
C GLY A 49 6.72 20.08 3.51
N GLU A 50 6.25 20.85 2.53
CA GLU A 50 4.86 21.34 2.42
C GLU A 50 3.83 20.21 2.17
N TYR A 51 2.80 20.14 3.03
CA TYR A 51 1.67 19.22 2.92
C TYR A 51 0.74 19.64 1.77
N SER A 52 0.89 19.01 0.60
CA SER A 52 0.08 19.28 -0.60
C SER A 52 -0.92 18.16 -0.93
N GLY A 53 -1.19 17.24 0.01
CA GLY A 53 -2.09 16.10 -0.16
C GLY A 53 -1.54 14.98 -1.05
N ILE A 54 -0.71 15.31 -2.03
CA ILE A 54 0.04 14.36 -2.86
C ILE A 54 1.49 14.84 -3.00
N ILE A 55 2.44 14.00 -2.61
CA ILE A 55 3.87 14.27 -2.79
C ILE A 55 4.36 13.55 -4.03
N LYS A 56 4.95 14.31 -4.95
CA LYS A 56 5.60 13.78 -6.16
C LYS A 56 7.13 13.81 -6.03
N ILE A 57 7.74 12.69 -6.34
CA ILE A 57 9.19 12.51 -6.36
C ILE A 57 9.57 11.97 -7.74
N ASN A 58 10.48 12.67 -8.41
CA ASN A 58 10.98 12.26 -9.73
C ASN A 58 12.30 11.50 -9.52
N PHE A 59 12.45 10.37 -10.20
CA PHE A 59 13.69 9.61 -10.23
C PHE A 59 14.30 9.65 -11.64
N PRO A 60 15.64 9.55 -11.77
CA PRO A 60 16.28 9.27 -13.04
C PRO A 60 15.75 7.98 -13.68
N ALA A 61 15.78 7.95 -15.02
CA ALA A 61 15.24 6.84 -15.79
C ALA A 61 15.85 5.50 -15.37
N GLY A 62 14.99 4.53 -15.05
CA GLY A 62 15.41 3.19 -14.67
C GLY A 62 15.85 2.99 -13.21
N GLU A 63 15.88 4.04 -12.37
CA GLU A 63 16.11 3.86 -10.92
C GLU A 63 15.00 3.03 -10.25
N LEU A 64 13.77 3.10 -10.78
CA LEU A 64 12.62 2.31 -10.33
C LEU A 64 12.39 1.04 -11.18
N GLY A 65 13.43 0.51 -11.83
CA GLY A 65 13.32 -0.66 -12.70
C GLY A 65 13.26 -2.01 -11.96
N ASP A 66 13.64 -2.05 -10.68
CA ASP A 66 13.60 -3.27 -9.87
C ASP A 66 12.24 -3.42 -9.18
N LEU A 67 11.46 -4.41 -9.63
CA LEU A 67 10.11 -4.66 -9.12
C LEU A 67 10.09 -4.97 -7.62
N LYS A 68 11.16 -5.58 -7.07
CA LYS A 68 11.20 -5.90 -5.65
C LYS A 68 11.49 -4.66 -4.80
N VAL A 69 12.37 -3.80 -5.28
CA VAL A 69 12.58 -2.48 -4.66
C VAL A 69 11.29 -1.65 -4.72
N CYS A 70 10.56 -1.69 -5.84
CA CYS A 70 9.25 -1.03 -5.95
C CYS A 70 8.23 -1.59 -4.94
N GLU A 71 8.21 -2.91 -4.74
CA GLU A 71 7.37 -3.59 -3.74
C GLU A 71 7.71 -3.11 -2.32
N ASP A 72 9.00 -3.04 -1.97
CA ASP A 72 9.45 -2.58 -0.66
C ASP A 72 9.08 -1.09 -0.44
N ILE A 73 9.24 -0.25 -1.46
CA ILE A 73 8.82 1.16 -1.45
C ILE A 73 7.31 1.29 -1.23
N HIS A 74 6.51 0.51 -1.97
CA HIS A 74 5.06 0.51 -1.82
C HIS A 74 4.66 0.14 -0.39
N ASN A 75 5.23 -0.94 0.16
CA ASN A 75 4.93 -1.40 1.52
C ASN A 75 5.33 -0.38 2.61
N ALA A 76 6.41 0.37 2.39
CA ALA A 76 6.88 1.38 3.34
C ALA A 76 6.04 2.67 3.31
N PHE A 77 5.60 3.10 2.11
CA PHE A 77 5.07 4.45 1.91
C PHE A 77 3.66 4.52 1.30
N ASN A 78 3.00 3.39 1.02
CA ASN A 78 1.76 3.31 0.25
C ASN A 78 1.84 4.05 -1.11
N ALA A 79 3.00 3.96 -1.76
CA ALA A 79 3.30 4.75 -2.95
C ALA A 79 2.70 4.16 -4.24
N GLU A 80 2.45 5.04 -5.21
CA GLU A 80 2.19 4.74 -6.62
C GLU A 80 3.44 5.04 -7.45
N ILE A 81 3.71 4.23 -8.48
CA ILE A 81 4.86 4.41 -9.37
C ILE A 81 4.37 4.45 -10.82
N ILE A 82 4.57 5.59 -11.49
CA ILE A 82 4.10 5.82 -12.87
C ILE A 82 5.28 6.33 -13.68
N GLY A 83 5.78 5.48 -14.60
CA GLY A 83 7.08 5.68 -15.22
C GLY A 83 8.17 5.79 -14.17
N ASP A 84 8.99 6.84 -14.25
CA ASP A 84 10.08 7.11 -13.30
C ASP A 84 9.66 8.05 -12.15
N ASN A 85 8.36 8.19 -11.89
CA ASN A 85 7.83 9.07 -10.84
C ASN A 85 7.14 8.26 -9.75
N LEU A 86 7.39 8.67 -8.51
CA LEU A 86 6.75 8.14 -7.32
C LEU A 86 5.77 9.17 -6.76
N PHE A 87 4.58 8.70 -6.38
CA PHE A 87 3.53 9.51 -5.78
C PHE A 87 3.12 8.93 -4.43
N ILE A 88 3.06 9.77 -3.41
CA ILE A 88 2.58 9.41 -2.07
C ILE A 88 1.33 10.25 -1.79
N LYS A 89 0.20 9.59 -1.61
CA LYS A 89 -1.05 10.23 -1.18
C LYS A 89 -1.03 10.35 0.35
N CYS A 90 -1.21 11.55 0.87
CA CYS A 90 -1.28 11.83 2.31
C CYS A 90 -2.75 11.91 2.74
N ASP A 91 -3.40 10.76 2.84
CA ASP A 91 -4.83 10.68 3.19
C ASP A 91 -5.04 10.85 4.71
N GLY A 92 -6.01 11.69 5.08
CA GLY A 92 -6.41 11.87 6.48
C GLY A 92 -7.38 10.78 6.95
N GLY A 93 -7.52 10.60 8.26
CA GLY A 93 -8.33 9.52 8.84
C GLY A 93 -9.82 9.51 8.43
N GLU A 94 -10.41 10.68 8.12
CA GLU A 94 -11.80 10.73 7.59
C GLU A 94 -11.90 10.15 6.18
N LYS A 95 -10.87 10.30 5.35
CA LYS A 95 -10.84 9.72 4.01
C LYS A 95 -10.71 8.20 4.10
N GLU A 96 -9.78 7.69 4.91
CA GLU A 96 -9.63 6.26 5.18
C GLU A 96 -10.93 5.63 5.73
N ARG A 97 -11.61 6.32 6.65
CA ARG A 97 -12.90 5.86 7.20
C ARG A 97 -13.95 5.65 6.10
N ILE A 98 -13.94 6.46 5.06
CA ILE A 98 -14.87 6.32 3.94
C ILE A 98 -14.47 5.18 3.03
N HIS A 99 -13.17 5.00 2.76
CA HIS A 99 -12.67 3.84 2.02
C HIS A 99 -13.12 2.53 2.66
N THR A 100 -12.93 2.39 3.98
CA THR A 100 -13.37 1.20 4.74
C THR A 100 -14.88 0.97 4.64
N ARG A 101 -15.70 2.03 4.65
CA ARG A 101 -17.16 1.90 4.50
C ARG A 101 -17.54 1.43 3.11
N LEU A 102 -16.86 1.92 2.08
CA LEU A 102 -17.09 1.50 0.69
C LEU A 102 -16.72 0.03 0.51
N GLU A 103 -15.54 -0.39 0.98
CA GLU A 103 -15.10 -1.79 0.94
C GLU A 103 -16.14 -2.73 1.57
N ASN A 104 -16.51 -2.48 2.83
CA ASN A 104 -17.50 -3.27 3.55
C ASN A 104 -18.84 -3.33 2.80
N SER A 105 -19.27 -2.22 2.19
CA SER A 105 -20.49 -2.20 1.40
C SER A 105 -20.40 -3.11 0.18
N PHE A 106 -19.28 -3.09 -0.56
CA PHE A 106 -19.10 -3.94 -1.73
C PHE A 106 -19.01 -5.42 -1.37
N GLU A 107 -18.26 -5.75 -0.31
CA GLU A 107 -18.14 -7.13 0.18
C GLU A 107 -19.46 -7.68 0.72
N SER A 108 -20.33 -6.83 1.29
CA SER A 108 -21.64 -7.26 1.82
C SER A 108 -22.67 -7.59 0.74
N GLN A 109 -22.51 -7.03 -0.46
CA GLN A 109 -23.52 -7.14 -1.53
C GLN A 109 -23.28 -8.31 -2.47
N ASN A 110 -22.01 -8.70 -2.67
CA ASN A 110 -21.61 -9.70 -3.66
C ASN A 110 -20.40 -10.51 -3.15
N GLN A 111 -20.10 -11.65 -3.77
CA GLN A 111 -18.82 -12.37 -3.57
C GLN A 111 -17.61 -11.66 -4.20
N TRP A 112 -17.68 -10.35 -4.36
CA TRP A 112 -16.60 -9.54 -4.90
C TRP A 112 -15.59 -9.27 -3.81
N TRP A 113 -14.34 -9.11 -4.23
CA TRP A 113 -13.28 -8.69 -3.32
C TRP A 113 -13.10 -7.18 -3.47
N ALA A 114 -13.23 -6.44 -2.39
CA ALA A 114 -12.96 -5.01 -2.35
C ALA A 114 -11.78 -4.75 -1.41
N SER A 115 -10.96 -3.77 -1.77
CA SER A 115 -9.84 -3.36 -0.92
C SER A 115 -9.52 -1.91 -1.17
N SER A 116 -9.32 -1.16 -0.09
CA SER A 116 -8.55 0.08 -0.12
C SER A 116 -7.07 -0.24 -0.06
N ASN A 117 -6.25 0.69 -0.54
CA ASN A 117 -4.80 0.64 -0.44
C ASN A 117 -4.11 -0.53 -1.16
N THR A 118 -4.84 -1.39 -1.89
CA THR A 118 -4.25 -2.42 -2.75
C THR A 118 -3.78 -1.83 -4.06
N LEU A 119 -2.51 -2.08 -4.41
CA LEU A 119 -1.92 -1.71 -5.68
C LEU A 119 -2.30 -2.69 -6.80
N CYS A 120 -2.39 -2.18 -8.03
CA CYS A 120 -2.50 -2.97 -9.24
C CYS A 120 -1.58 -2.46 -10.35
N VAL A 121 -1.26 -3.33 -11.31
CA VAL A 121 -0.32 -3.04 -12.38
C VAL A 121 -1.06 -2.89 -13.71
N VAL A 122 -0.89 -1.75 -14.36
CA VAL A 122 -1.48 -1.45 -15.67
C VAL A 122 -0.39 -0.94 -16.60
N ARG A 123 -0.10 -1.71 -17.65
CA ARG A 123 0.94 -1.39 -18.66
C ARG A 123 2.31 -1.05 -18.03
N GLY A 124 2.68 -1.76 -16.96
CA GLY A 124 3.95 -1.55 -16.25
C GLY A 124 3.93 -0.44 -15.20
N ASN A 125 2.89 0.40 -15.17
CA ASN A 125 2.68 1.37 -14.10
C ASN A 125 1.96 0.72 -12.92
N GLN A 126 2.22 1.25 -11.73
CA GLN A 126 1.80 0.73 -10.45
C GLN A 126 0.86 1.75 -9.81
N TYR A 127 -0.44 1.45 -9.86
CA TYR A 127 -1.50 2.37 -9.49
C TYR A 127 -2.23 1.88 -8.23
N ARG A 128 -2.68 2.82 -7.40
CA ARG A 128 -3.33 2.55 -6.12
C ARG A 128 -4.66 3.30 -6.05
N PRO A 129 -5.78 2.65 -6.42
CA PRO A 129 -7.09 3.24 -6.21
C PRO A 129 -7.32 3.52 -4.73
N ASP A 130 -8.10 4.54 -4.43
CA ASP A 130 -8.61 4.76 -3.08
C ASP A 130 -9.46 3.54 -2.63
N VAL A 131 -10.29 3.02 -3.54
CA VAL A 131 -10.96 1.71 -3.40
C VAL A 131 -11.00 0.99 -4.75
N GLY A 132 -10.47 -0.24 -4.77
CA GLY A 132 -10.60 -1.16 -5.91
C GLY A 132 -11.60 -2.28 -5.61
N VAL A 133 -12.39 -2.67 -6.62
CA VAL A 133 -13.29 -3.84 -6.51
C VAL A 133 -13.03 -4.81 -7.67
N TRP A 134 -12.84 -6.07 -7.32
CA TRP A 134 -12.62 -7.17 -8.25
C TRP A 134 -13.76 -8.17 -8.16
N PHE A 135 -14.40 -8.45 -9.30
CA PHE A 135 -15.46 -9.45 -9.38
C PHE A 135 -14.91 -10.86 -9.16
N ARG A 136 -13.61 -11.06 -9.42
CA ARG A 136 -12.85 -12.24 -9.03
C ARG A 136 -11.64 -11.79 -8.24
N ALA A 137 -11.54 -12.24 -7.00
CA ALA A 137 -10.40 -11.89 -6.15
C ALA A 137 -9.07 -12.18 -6.85
N PRO A 138 -8.09 -11.25 -6.82
CA PRO A 138 -6.73 -11.53 -7.23
C PRO A 138 -6.16 -12.71 -6.42
N THR A 139 -5.25 -13.44 -7.03
CA THR A 139 -4.60 -14.59 -6.38
C THR A 139 -3.86 -14.18 -5.10
N LEU A 140 -3.60 -15.13 -4.21
CA LEU A 140 -2.89 -14.82 -2.96
C LEU A 140 -1.51 -14.16 -3.21
N PRO A 141 -0.68 -14.60 -4.18
CA PRO A 141 0.56 -13.90 -4.51
C PRO A 141 0.33 -12.47 -5.00
N GLN A 142 -0.66 -12.24 -5.86
CA GLN A 142 -1.02 -10.90 -6.35
C GLN A 142 -1.50 -9.96 -5.24
N ARG A 143 -2.15 -10.49 -4.20
CA ARG A 143 -2.55 -9.67 -3.03
C ARG A 143 -1.41 -9.39 -2.06
N ARG A 144 -0.40 -10.25 -2.00
CA ARG A 144 0.74 -10.12 -1.07
C ARG A 144 1.92 -9.36 -1.65
N MET A 145 2.11 -9.45 -2.95
CA MET A 145 3.20 -8.83 -3.71
C MET A 145 2.64 -8.33 -5.06
N PRO A 146 1.76 -7.33 -5.03
CA PRO A 146 1.02 -6.84 -6.20
C PRO A 146 1.89 -6.34 -7.35
N ILE A 147 3.12 -5.88 -7.11
CA ILE A 147 4.00 -5.39 -8.17
C ILE A 147 4.71 -6.59 -8.81
N VAL A 148 5.35 -7.44 -8.00
CA VAL A 148 6.11 -8.59 -8.49
C VAL A 148 5.20 -9.59 -9.24
N PHE A 149 4.00 -9.85 -8.73
CA PHE A 149 3.05 -10.80 -9.35
C PHE A 149 2.02 -10.13 -10.26
N SER A 150 2.16 -8.83 -10.53
CA SER A 150 1.28 -8.07 -11.42
C SER A 150 -0.20 -8.26 -11.08
N CYS A 151 -0.61 -7.68 -9.95
CA CYS A 151 -2.01 -7.64 -9.55
C CYS A 151 -2.85 -6.97 -10.66
N PRO A 152 -3.94 -7.62 -11.13
CA PRO A 152 -4.73 -7.09 -12.23
C PRO A 152 -5.47 -5.83 -11.80
N PRO A 153 -5.79 -4.92 -12.74
CA PRO A 153 -6.65 -3.79 -12.42
C PRO A 153 -8.01 -4.24 -11.90
N PRO A 154 -8.63 -3.48 -10.99
CA PRO A 154 -9.99 -3.77 -10.52
C PRO A 154 -11.02 -3.59 -11.64
N ASN A 155 -12.17 -4.24 -11.47
CA ASN A 155 -13.33 -4.03 -12.33
C ASN A 155 -14.01 -2.68 -12.05
N VAL A 156 -13.97 -2.22 -10.80
CA VAL A 156 -14.45 -0.91 -10.39
C VAL A 156 -13.31 -0.15 -9.72
N TRP A 157 -13.04 1.05 -10.22
CA TRP A 157 -12.00 1.94 -9.75
C TRP A 157 -12.62 3.18 -9.14
N ILE A 158 -12.33 3.48 -7.87
CA ILE A 158 -12.84 4.66 -7.18
C ILE A 158 -11.67 5.52 -6.74
N GLU A 159 -11.74 6.80 -7.11
CA GLU A 159 -10.86 7.87 -6.62
C GLU A 159 -11.71 8.90 -5.89
N ARG A 160 -11.21 9.39 -4.76
CA ARG A 160 -11.80 10.49 -4.02
C ARG A 160 -10.77 11.60 -3.87
N SER A 161 -10.99 12.66 -4.64
CA SER A 161 -10.29 13.96 -4.53
C SER A 161 -10.61 14.67 -3.22
#